data_AF-A0A920MA05-F1
#
_entry.id   AF-A0A920MA05-F1
#
_cell.length_a   1.000
_cell.length_b   1.000
_cell.length_c   1.000
_cell.angle_alpha   90.00
_cell.angle_beta   90.00
_cell.angle_gamma   90.00
#
_symmetry.space_group_name_H-M   'P 1'
#
loop_
_entity.id
_entity.type
_entity.pdbx_description
1 polymer ?
#
loop_
_entity_poly.entity_id
_entity_poly.type
_entity_poly.pdbx_seq_one_letter_code
_entity_poly.pdbx_strand_id
1 'polypeptide(L)'
;MAFDKEGSTAEIFEPINPIVFWVENSTPEEIKPFVVEAIELWNVAFEKAGFKNAVVAKIQPDDAEWDAGDVQYNVIRWASTPSPRYSGYGPSVANPRTGEMIAADIVQEFNSISYGYRLRKIWGYDEENDPLRQWIISLTLHEIGHTLGLRHNFKASWLYGPTEIHDKSVTGKNHIGSVMDYDPINIAPEGVEQGNYFPTVPGFYDIWAITFGYTPDMTEEERNNLLAQSTKPELIFGTDDDAMGSPGRNTDPRNKRYDMSKDPITYTVQRIQTIDKKIAELPEIFDEPGSTYSELKGTFDSLVRDKGRFLESVAIQIGGVYSNRLVVGQNEK
;
A
#
# COMPACT_ATOMS: atom_id res chain seq x y z
N MET A 1 15.31 17.51 3.77
CA MET A 1 14.70 18.34 4.82
C MET A 1 15.80 19.01 5.64
N ALA A 2 15.75 20.33 5.79
CA ALA A 2 16.60 21.06 6.74
C ALA A 2 15.87 21.14 8.09
N PHE A 3 16.59 21.22 9.21
CA PHE A 3 16.06 21.36 10.56
C PHE A 3 16.91 22.32 11.39
N ASP A 4 16.31 22.94 12.40
CA ASP A 4 17.01 23.83 13.33
C ASP A 4 17.31 23.08 14.64
N LYS A 5 18.59 23.04 15.03
CA LYS A 5 19.08 22.43 16.28
C LYS A 5 19.27 23.48 17.38
N GLU A 6 19.13 24.78 17.12
CA GLU A 6 19.46 25.82 18.10
C GLU A 6 18.50 25.79 19.30
N GLY A 7 19.00 25.28 20.43
CA GLY A 7 18.35 25.34 21.74
C GLY A 7 17.45 24.16 22.12
N SER A 8 17.32 23.13 21.27
CA SER A 8 16.47 21.97 21.55
C SER A 8 17.28 20.76 22.03
N THR A 9 16.87 20.16 23.15
CA THR A 9 17.36 18.86 23.65
C THR A 9 16.47 17.69 23.20
N ALA A 10 15.54 17.92 22.28
CA ALA A 10 14.58 16.91 21.84
C ALA A 10 15.24 15.91 20.87
N GLU A 11 14.93 14.61 21.02
CA GLU A 11 15.35 13.56 20.09
C GLU A 11 14.60 13.60 18.75
N ILE A 12 13.52 14.40 18.65
CA ILE A 12 12.66 14.56 17.47
C ILE A 12 12.48 16.06 17.17
N PHE A 13 12.61 16.45 15.90
CA PHE A 13 12.59 17.85 15.44
C PHE A 13 11.45 18.11 14.45
N GLU A 14 10.97 19.35 14.36
CA GLU A 14 10.12 19.77 13.24
C GLU A 14 11.00 20.21 12.07
N PRO A 15 10.76 19.75 10.83
CA PRO A 15 11.54 20.20 9.69
C PRO A 15 11.20 21.66 9.35
N ILE A 16 12.21 22.42 8.93
CA ILE A 16 12.05 23.81 8.47
C ILE A 16 11.08 23.88 7.29
N ASN A 17 11.18 22.91 6.37
CA ASN A 17 10.30 22.75 5.24
C ASN A 17 9.67 21.35 5.28
N PRO A 18 8.44 21.20 5.79
CA PRO A 18 7.71 19.93 5.71
C PRO A 18 7.32 19.63 4.26
N ILE A 19 7.13 18.35 3.95
CA ILE A 19 6.54 17.92 2.68
C ILE A 19 5.04 18.17 2.75
N VAL A 20 4.57 19.13 1.96
CA VAL A 20 3.14 19.46 1.88
C VAL A 20 2.54 18.76 0.67
N PHE A 21 1.49 17.95 0.90
CA PHE A 21 0.62 17.43 -0.15
C PHE A 21 -0.73 18.13 -0.10
N TRP A 22 -1.27 18.46 -1.27
CA TRP A 22 -2.56 19.10 -1.45
C TRP A 22 -3.55 18.10 -2.01
N VAL A 23 -4.69 17.96 -1.34
CA VAL A 23 -5.84 17.21 -1.84
C VAL A 23 -6.61 18.13 -2.78
N GLU A 24 -6.72 17.72 -4.04
CA GLU A 24 -7.46 18.46 -5.07
C GLU A 24 -8.90 18.74 -4.61
N ASN A 25 -9.37 19.96 -4.85
CA ASN A 25 -10.67 20.42 -4.37
C ASN A 25 -11.86 19.60 -4.92
N SER A 26 -11.72 19.02 -6.13
CA SER A 26 -12.69 18.12 -6.76
C SER A 26 -12.74 16.70 -6.18
N THR A 27 -11.87 16.37 -5.23
CA THR A 27 -11.99 15.11 -4.46
C THR A 27 -13.37 15.07 -3.79
N PRO A 28 -14.14 13.97 -3.87
CA PRO A 28 -15.45 13.90 -3.21
C PRO A 28 -15.34 14.11 -1.69
N GLU A 29 -16.32 14.80 -1.08
CA GLU A 29 -16.29 15.18 0.34
C GLU A 29 -16.11 13.99 1.30
N GLU A 30 -16.72 12.84 1.00
CA GLU A 30 -16.54 11.61 1.80
C GLU A 30 -15.10 11.08 1.73
N ILE A 31 -14.42 11.31 0.61
CA ILE A 31 -13.10 10.76 0.31
C ILE A 31 -11.96 11.68 0.80
N LYS A 32 -12.17 13.00 0.82
CA LYS A 32 -11.20 14.00 1.34
C LYS A 32 -10.56 13.60 2.67
N PRO A 33 -11.32 13.25 3.73
CA PRO A 33 -10.70 12.90 5.02
C PRO A 33 -9.82 11.65 4.94
N PHE A 34 -10.14 10.68 4.07
CA PHE A 34 -9.33 9.46 3.93
C PHE A 34 -7.98 9.76 3.27
N VAL A 35 -7.96 10.65 2.27
CA VAL A 35 -6.72 11.09 1.60
C VAL A 35 -5.86 11.92 2.54
N VAL A 36 -6.47 12.86 3.29
CA VAL A 36 -5.77 13.66 4.32
C VAL A 36 -5.11 12.74 5.35
N GLU A 37 -5.85 11.76 5.87
CA GLU A 37 -5.30 10.81 6.82
C GLU A 37 -4.13 10.01 6.24
N ALA A 38 -4.27 9.48 5.02
CA ALA A 38 -3.21 8.73 4.37
C ALA A 38 -1.91 9.53 4.18
N ILE A 39 -2.03 10.82 3.87
CA ILE A 39 -0.87 11.73 3.80
C ILE A 39 -0.17 11.81 5.17
N GLU A 40 -0.93 12.07 6.22
CA GLU A 40 -0.36 12.32 7.55
C GLU A 40 0.15 11.05 8.24
N LEU A 41 -0.37 9.87 7.86
CA LEU A 41 0.07 8.56 8.36
C LEU A 41 1.55 8.26 8.07
N TRP A 42 2.15 8.89 7.05
CA TRP A 42 3.60 8.80 6.81
C TRP A 42 4.44 9.40 7.94
N ASN A 43 3.87 10.28 8.79
CA ASN A 43 4.59 10.81 9.95
C ASN A 43 5.04 9.72 10.92
N VAL A 44 4.35 8.57 11.00
CA VAL A 44 4.80 7.43 11.82
C VAL A 44 6.20 6.96 11.41
N ALA A 45 6.50 6.96 10.10
CA ALA A 45 7.81 6.61 9.59
C ALA A 45 8.84 7.73 9.80
N PHE A 46 8.43 8.99 9.60
CA PHE A 46 9.30 10.14 9.80
C PHE A 46 9.66 10.40 11.27
N GLU A 47 8.78 10.06 12.21
CA GLU A 47 9.07 10.10 13.65
C GLU A 47 10.23 9.16 14.01
N LYS A 48 10.31 7.99 13.36
CA LYS A 48 11.46 7.09 13.48
C LYS A 48 12.73 7.63 12.82
N ALA A 49 12.57 8.50 11.83
CA ALA A 49 13.67 9.25 11.23
C ALA A 49 14.06 10.52 12.02
N GLY A 50 13.42 10.78 13.17
CA GLY A 50 13.71 11.93 14.02
C GLY A 50 12.94 13.21 13.65
N PHE A 51 11.88 13.12 12.83
CA PHE A 51 11.04 14.25 12.47
C PHE A 51 9.60 14.13 12.94
N LYS A 52 9.05 15.20 13.50
CA LYS A 52 7.62 15.36 13.75
C LYS A 52 7.02 16.27 12.67
N ASN A 53 5.78 16.02 12.28
CA ASN A 53 5.05 16.86 11.31
C ASN A 53 5.82 17.03 9.98
N ALA A 54 6.54 15.99 9.56
CA ALA A 54 7.33 16.00 8.35
C ALA A 54 6.49 15.98 7.08
N VAL A 55 5.30 15.37 7.16
CA VAL A 55 4.35 15.31 6.06
C VAL A 55 3.06 16.01 6.51
N VAL A 56 2.57 16.94 5.71
CA VAL A 56 1.41 17.78 6.03
C VAL A 56 0.40 17.70 4.89
N ALA A 57 -0.85 17.41 5.22
CA ALA A 57 -1.95 17.47 4.28
C ALA A 57 -2.59 18.86 4.28
N LYS A 58 -2.97 19.34 3.09
CA LYS A 58 -3.82 20.52 2.91
C LYS A 58 -4.90 20.23 1.89
N ILE A 59 -6.02 20.94 1.97
CA ILE A 59 -7.06 20.90 0.93
C ILE A 59 -6.84 22.12 0.05
N GLN A 60 -6.82 21.92 -1.27
CA GLN A 60 -6.79 23.01 -2.24
C GLN A 60 -8.04 23.90 -2.03
N PRO A 61 -7.88 25.22 -1.82
CA PRO A 61 -9.03 26.13 -1.75
C PRO A 61 -9.80 26.18 -3.08
N ASP A 62 -11.11 26.41 -3.02
CA ASP A 62 -11.94 26.58 -4.22
C ASP A 62 -11.58 27.85 -5.01
N ASP A 63 -11.00 28.85 -4.33
CA ASP A 63 -10.52 30.12 -4.89
C ASP A 63 -9.00 30.13 -5.16
N ALA A 64 -8.37 28.94 -5.22
CA ALA A 64 -6.96 28.84 -5.57
C ALA A 64 -6.70 29.34 -7.00
N GLU A 65 -5.74 30.24 -7.18
CA GLU A 65 -5.28 30.74 -8.48
C GLU A 65 -4.33 29.77 -9.22
N TRP A 66 -4.06 28.60 -8.63
CA TRP A 66 -3.21 27.53 -9.17
C TRP A 66 -4.00 26.24 -9.36
N ASP A 67 -3.59 25.44 -10.33
CA ASP A 67 -4.23 24.16 -10.67
C ASP A 67 -3.33 22.95 -10.33
N ALA A 68 -3.92 21.75 -10.36
CA ALA A 68 -3.24 20.52 -9.94
C ALA A 68 -2.01 20.14 -10.79
N GLY A 69 -1.83 20.74 -11.98
CA GLY A 69 -0.66 20.56 -12.82
C GLY A 69 0.50 21.51 -12.50
N ASP A 70 0.34 22.43 -11.55
CA ASP A 70 1.41 23.34 -11.14
C ASP A 70 2.50 22.60 -10.35
N VAL A 71 3.70 22.57 -10.92
CA VAL A 71 4.89 21.89 -10.36
C VAL A 71 5.36 22.45 -9.02
N GLN A 72 4.85 23.59 -8.57
CA GLN A 72 5.16 24.16 -7.26
C GLN A 72 4.42 23.45 -6.11
N TYR A 73 3.39 22.67 -6.41
CA TYR A 73 2.53 22.01 -5.44
C TYR A 73 2.61 20.49 -5.63
N ASN A 74 2.76 19.75 -4.53
CA ASN A 74 2.56 18.29 -4.59
C ASN A 74 1.07 18.04 -4.46
N VAL A 75 0.42 17.54 -5.51
CA VAL A 75 -1.05 17.42 -5.54
C VAL A 75 -1.46 15.96 -5.66
N ILE A 76 -2.50 15.57 -4.93
CA ILE A 76 -3.22 14.32 -5.09
C ILE A 76 -4.54 14.64 -5.79
N ARG A 77 -4.67 14.18 -7.03
CA ARG A 77 -5.80 14.48 -7.92
C ARG A 77 -6.44 13.23 -8.50
N TRP A 78 -7.63 13.40 -9.07
CA TRP A 78 -8.40 12.29 -9.65
C TRP A 78 -8.51 12.38 -11.17
N ALA A 79 -8.32 11.26 -11.86
CA ALA A 79 -8.56 11.13 -13.30
C ALA A 79 -9.72 10.17 -13.59
N SER A 80 -10.52 10.47 -14.61
CA SER A 80 -11.56 9.55 -15.11
C SER A 80 -11.18 9.10 -16.52
N THR A 81 -10.26 8.12 -16.60
CA THR A 81 -9.82 7.60 -17.89
C THR A 81 -10.80 6.56 -18.41
N PRO A 82 -11.18 6.55 -19.71
CA PRO A 82 -12.12 5.55 -20.26
C PRO A 82 -11.65 4.08 -20.16
N SER A 83 -10.34 3.86 -20.13
CA SER A 83 -9.71 2.54 -20.01
C SER A 83 -8.43 2.65 -19.16
N PRO A 84 -8.57 2.81 -17.84
CA PRO A 84 -7.44 3.02 -16.95
C PRO A 84 -6.57 1.75 -16.89
N ARG A 85 -5.24 1.93 -16.91
CA ARG A 85 -4.29 0.81 -16.84
C ARG A 85 -3.85 0.48 -15.41
N TYR A 86 -3.96 1.44 -14.50
CA TYR A 86 -3.56 1.37 -13.09
C TYR A 86 -4.66 1.99 -12.21
N SER A 87 -4.64 1.73 -10.90
CA SER A 87 -5.56 2.37 -9.94
C SER A 87 -5.10 3.78 -9.55
N GLY A 88 -3.81 4.03 -9.69
CA GLY A 88 -3.14 5.31 -9.51
C GLY A 88 -1.73 5.27 -10.09
N TYR A 89 -1.07 6.42 -10.15
CA TYR A 89 0.36 6.56 -10.40
C TYR A 89 0.85 7.89 -9.83
N GLY A 90 2.01 7.86 -9.17
CA GLY A 90 2.65 9.04 -8.55
C GLY A 90 3.97 9.46 -9.22
N PRO A 91 3.95 10.11 -10.39
CA PRO A 91 5.15 10.70 -10.97
C PRO A 91 5.71 11.75 -10.01
N SER A 92 7.01 11.65 -9.77
CA SER A 92 7.77 12.62 -9.00
C SER A 92 9.00 13.05 -9.76
N VAL A 93 9.42 14.29 -9.51
CA VAL A 93 10.66 14.85 -10.02
C VAL A 93 11.56 15.08 -8.84
N ALA A 94 12.70 14.39 -8.81
CA ALA A 94 13.73 14.59 -7.80
C ALA A 94 14.90 15.38 -8.39
N ASN A 95 15.56 16.18 -7.55
CA ASN A 95 16.82 16.80 -7.88
C ASN A 95 17.87 15.69 -8.11
N PRO A 96 18.48 15.58 -9.30
CA PRO A 96 19.36 14.46 -9.63
C PRO A 96 20.69 14.48 -8.85
N ARG A 97 21.02 15.58 -8.15
CA ARG A 97 22.24 15.69 -7.33
C ARG A 97 22.01 15.36 -5.86
N THR A 98 20.86 15.77 -5.33
CA THR A 98 20.57 15.65 -3.88
C THR A 98 19.54 14.55 -3.58
N GLY A 99 18.79 14.07 -4.57
CA GLY A 99 17.66 13.17 -4.39
C GLY A 99 16.41 13.84 -3.80
N GLU A 100 16.47 15.14 -3.50
CA GLU A 100 15.34 15.89 -2.92
C GLU A 100 14.17 15.95 -3.90
N MET A 101 12.97 15.58 -3.45
CA MET A 101 11.75 15.73 -4.22
C MET A 101 11.45 17.21 -4.49
N ILE A 102 11.30 17.56 -5.76
CA ILE A 102 10.99 18.93 -6.23
C ILE A 102 9.48 19.07 -6.43
N ALA A 103 8.86 18.04 -7.04
CA ALA A 103 7.43 18.02 -7.33
C ALA A 103 6.94 16.58 -7.36
N ALA A 104 5.68 16.37 -6.98
CA ALA A 104 4.95 15.13 -7.14
C ALA A 104 3.53 15.41 -7.60
N ASP A 105 3.09 14.73 -8.65
CA ASP A 105 1.73 14.83 -9.17
C ASP A 105 1.06 13.46 -9.08
N ILE A 106 0.42 13.16 -7.96
CA ILE A 106 -0.22 11.87 -7.72
C ILE A 106 -1.59 11.86 -8.39
N VAL A 107 -1.77 10.93 -9.34
CA VAL A 107 -3.02 10.76 -10.08
C VAL A 107 -3.67 9.45 -9.66
N GLN A 108 -4.81 9.53 -8.99
CA GLN A 108 -5.64 8.37 -8.68
C GLN A 108 -6.77 8.25 -9.70
N GLU A 109 -7.09 7.05 -10.15
CA GLU A 109 -8.19 6.83 -11.08
C GLU A 109 -9.53 6.77 -10.32
N PHE A 110 -10.54 7.44 -10.85
CA PHE A 110 -11.88 7.53 -10.25
C PHE A 110 -12.53 6.15 -10.09
N ASN A 111 -12.14 5.18 -10.91
CA ASN A 111 -12.57 3.78 -10.77
C ASN A 111 -12.16 3.17 -9.42
N SER A 112 -11.15 3.70 -8.73
CA SER A 112 -10.73 3.28 -7.39
C SER A 112 -11.79 3.60 -6.34
N ILE A 113 -12.50 4.73 -6.46
CA ILE A 113 -13.63 5.07 -5.59
C ILE A 113 -14.80 4.11 -5.87
N SER A 114 -15.14 3.91 -7.15
CA SER A 114 -16.18 2.93 -7.54
C SER A 114 -15.85 1.52 -7.06
N TYR A 115 -14.57 1.15 -7.06
CA TYR A 115 -14.12 -0.13 -6.54
C TYR A 115 -14.36 -0.23 -5.03
N GLY A 116 -13.99 0.78 -4.25
CA GLY A 116 -14.22 0.77 -2.80
C GLY A 116 -15.72 0.73 -2.43
N TYR A 117 -16.59 1.44 -3.15
CA TYR A 117 -18.05 1.28 -2.95
C TYR A 117 -18.53 -0.13 -3.28
N ARG A 118 -18.01 -0.75 -4.35
CA ARG A 118 -18.29 -2.16 -4.65
C ARG A 118 -17.83 -3.07 -3.51
N LEU A 119 -16.69 -2.79 -2.88
CA LEU A 119 -16.23 -3.56 -1.71
C LEU A 119 -17.20 -3.44 -0.54
N ARG A 120 -17.69 -2.23 -0.21
CA ARG A 120 -18.77 -2.05 0.79
C ARG A 120 -20.01 -2.86 0.44
N LYS A 121 -20.44 -2.83 -0.82
CA LYS A 121 -21.63 -3.55 -1.28
C LYS A 121 -21.52 -5.07 -1.12
N ILE A 122 -20.35 -5.66 -1.42
CA ILE A 122 -20.18 -7.12 -1.40
C ILE A 122 -19.68 -7.68 -0.07
N TRP A 123 -18.91 -6.90 0.71
CA TRP A 123 -18.29 -7.34 1.96
C TRP A 123 -18.87 -6.67 3.22
N GLY A 124 -19.76 -5.70 3.05
CA GLY A 124 -20.39 -4.96 4.14
C GLY A 124 -19.70 -3.64 4.44
N TYR A 125 -20.41 -2.80 5.20
CA TYR A 125 -19.91 -1.55 5.76
C TYR A 125 -19.92 -1.67 7.29
N ASP A 126 -18.78 -1.32 7.87
CA ASP A 126 -18.56 -1.17 9.31
C ASP A 126 -17.76 0.12 9.49
N GLU A 127 -18.23 1.03 10.34
CA GLU A 127 -17.59 2.32 10.56
C GLU A 127 -16.14 2.18 11.06
N GLU A 128 -15.87 1.16 11.89
CA GLU A 128 -14.54 0.91 12.44
C GLU A 128 -13.64 0.09 11.49
N ASN A 129 -14.23 -0.57 10.47
CA ASN A 129 -13.53 -1.47 9.55
C ASN A 129 -13.94 -1.27 8.08
N ASP A 130 -14.18 -0.04 7.66
CA ASP A 130 -14.74 0.25 6.34
C ASP A 130 -13.78 -0.12 5.18
N PRO A 131 -14.15 -1.04 4.27
CA PRO A 131 -13.29 -1.42 3.15
C PRO A 131 -13.06 -0.29 2.12
N LEU A 132 -13.99 0.67 1.95
CA LEU A 132 -13.76 1.82 1.06
C LEU A 132 -12.66 2.72 1.62
N ARG A 133 -12.81 3.14 2.88
CA ARG A 133 -11.80 3.95 3.58
C ARG A 133 -10.43 3.29 3.56
N GLN A 134 -10.34 2.02 3.94
CA GLN A 134 -9.05 1.32 3.99
C GLN A 134 -8.41 1.19 2.60
N TRP A 135 -9.22 0.94 1.56
CA TRP A 135 -8.74 0.90 0.17
C TRP A 135 -8.16 2.24 -0.29
N ILE A 136 -8.88 3.35 -0.06
CA ILE A 136 -8.40 4.69 -0.43
C ILE A 136 -7.13 5.06 0.35
N ILE A 137 -7.08 4.73 1.65
CA ILE A 137 -5.88 4.97 2.47
C ILE A 137 -4.70 4.16 1.94
N SER A 138 -4.86 2.85 1.71
CA SER A 138 -3.79 1.99 1.22
C SER A 138 -3.26 2.45 -0.14
N LEU A 139 -4.16 2.75 -1.09
CA LEU A 139 -3.79 3.27 -2.41
C LEU A 139 -3.03 4.60 -2.28
N THR A 140 -3.52 5.53 -1.46
CA THR A 140 -2.87 6.83 -1.28
C THR A 140 -1.51 6.69 -0.61
N LEU A 141 -1.37 5.82 0.39
CA LEU A 141 -0.10 5.49 1.03
C LEU A 141 0.91 4.96 0.01
N HIS A 142 0.50 4.03 -0.86
CA HIS A 142 1.32 3.45 -1.91
C HIS A 142 1.88 4.51 -2.86
N GLU A 143 1.00 5.39 -3.38
CA GLU A 143 1.44 6.42 -4.32
C GLU A 143 2.37 7.45 -3.65
N ILE A 144 2.09 7.86 -2.41
CA ILE A 144 3.00 8.73 -1.66
C ILE A 144 4.34 8.03 -1.42
N GLY A 145 4.36 6.73 -1.14
CA GLY A 145 5.59 5.96 -1.00
C GLY A 145 6.51 6.06 -2.21
N HIS A 146 5.97 6.04 -3.44
CA HIS A 146 6.74 6.31 -4.66
C HIS A 146 7.34 7.71 -4.68
N THR A 147 6.57 8.73 -4.27
CA THR A 147 7.08 10.11 -4.20
C THR A 147 8.19 10.28 -3.18
N LEU A 148 8.18 9.49 -2.10
CA LEU A 148 9.22 9.44 -1.08
C LEU A 148 10.45 8.61 -1.48
N GLY A 149 10.43 8.00 -2.69
CA GLY A 149 11.55 7.25 -3.26
C GLY A 149 11.47 5.74 -3.08
N LEU A 150 10.35 5.20 -2.58
CA LEU A 150 10.17 3.76 -2.41
C LEU A 150 9.78 3.10 -3.75
N ARG A 151 10.39 1.94 -4.01
CA ARG A 151 10.00 1.04 -5.10
C ARG A 151 8.98 0.04 -4.59
N HIS A 152 8.31 -0.64 -5.53
CA HIS A 152 7.47 -1.77 -5.18
C HIS A 152 8.25 -2.81 -4.35
N ASN A 153 7.52 -3.45 -3.43
CA ASN A 153 8.02 -4.56 -2.64
C ASN A 153 7.03 -5.73 -2.67
N PHE A 154 7.11 -6.58 -3.70
CA PHE A 154 6.19 -7.71 -3.86
C PHE A 154 6.54 -8.95 -3.02
N LYS A 155 7.47 -8.82 -2.07
CA LYS A 155 7.71 -9.84 -1.04
C LYS A 155 7.03 -9.50 0.29
N ALA A 156 6.42 -8.32 0.41
CA ALA A 156 5.87 -7.83 1.66
C ALA A 156 4.63 -8.63 2.12
N SER A 157 3.92 -9.25 1.19
CA SER A 157 2.83 -10.19 1.45
C SER A 157 3.24 -11.50 2.17
N TRP A 158 4.54 -11.81 2.19
CA TRP A 158 5.11 -13.04 2.77
C TRP A 158 5.45 -12.95 4.27
N LEU A 159 4.82 -12.03 5.01
CA LEU A 159 5.14 -11.80 6.43
C LEU A 159 4.35 -12.71 7.38
N TYR A 160 3.04 -12.78 7.21
CA TYR A 160 2.13 -13.45 8.13
C TYR A 160 1.56 -14.74 7.52
N GLY A 161 1.17 -15.69 8.37
CA GLY A 161 0.48 -16.90 7.96
C GLY A 161 -1.02 -16.68 7.69
N PRO A 162 -1.71 -17.70 7.16
CA PRO A 162 -3.08 -17.57 6.65
C PRO A 162 -4.10 -17.26 7.73
N THR A 163 -3.80 -17.58 9.00
CA THR A 163 -4.64 -17.20 10.15
C THR A 163 -4.24 -15.84 10.71
N GLU A 164 -2.93 -15.59 10.84
CA GLU A 164 -2.38 -14.39 11.46
C GLU A 164 -2.79 -13.10 10.72
N ILE A 165 -2.91 -13.15 9.39
CA ILE A 165 -3.30 -12.02 8.53
C ILE A 165 -4.68 -11.44 8.90
N HIS A 166 -5.57 -12.26 9.45
CA HIS A 166 -6.92 -11.82 9.83
C HIS A 166 -6.98 -11.30 11.28
N ASP A 167 -5.96 -11.54 12.09
CA ASP A 167 -5.94 -11.20 13.51
C ASP A 167 -5.36 -9.80 13.72
N LYS A 168 -6.21 -8.83 14.07
CA LYS A 168 -5.81 -7.45 14.36
C LYS A 168 -4.94 -7.34 15.62
N SER A 169 -5.00 -8.29 16.55
CA SER A 169 -4.11 -8.31 17.72
C SER A 169 -2.66 -8.65 17.35
N VAL A 170 -2.47 -9.34 16.23
CA VAL A 170 -1.15 -9.71 15.68
C VAL A 170 -0.66 -8.68 14.66
N THR A 171 -1.56 -8.23 13.77
CA THR A 171 -1.22 -7.35 12.63
C THR A 171 -1.38 -5.86 12.92
N GLY A 172 -2.12 -5.49 13.98
CA GLY A 172 -2.44 -4.10 14.27
C GLY A 172 -3.21 -3.45 13.12
N LYS A 173 -2.60 -2.43 12.49
CA LYS A 173 -3.17 -1.66 11.36
C LYS A 173 -2.58 -2.03 9.99
N ASN A 174 -1.60 -2.95 9.93
CA ASN A 174 -0.96 -3.36 8.69
C ASN A 174 -0.61 -4.85 8.73
N HIS A 175 -1.16 -5.62 7.80
CA HIS A 175 -0.97 -7.07 7.69
C HIS A 175 0.02 -7.48 6.60
N ILE A 176 0.84 -6.55 6.11
CA ILE A 176 1.92 -6.77 5.13
C ILE A 176 3.20 -6.02 5.58
N GLY A 177 4.36 -6.43 5.05
CA GLY A 177 5.64 -5.81 5.40
C GLY A 177 5.81 -4.37 4.87
N SER A 178 5.10 -4.00 3.81
CA SER A 178 5.22 -2.74 3.08
C SER A 178 3.93 -2.43 2.34
N VAL A 179 3.46 -1.18 2.37
CA VAL A 179 2.35 -0.70 1.53
C VAL A 179 2.72 -0.63 0.04
N MET A 180 3.99 -0.86 -0.30
CA MET A 180 4.48 -0.87 -1.68
C MET A 180 4.26 -2.21 -2.41
N ASP A 181 3.56 -3.16 -1.79
CA ASP A 181 3.08 -4.37 -2.47
C ASP A 181 1.83 -4.08 -3.32
N TYR A 182 1.44 -5.01 -4.18
CA TYR A 182 0.11 -5.07 -4.77
C TYR A 182 -0.74 -6.06 -3.99
N ASP A 183 -1.06 -5.72 -2.74
CA ASP A 183 -1.80 -6.59 -1.84
C ASP A 183 -3.26 -6.76 -2.29
N PRO A 184 -3.76 -8.01 -2.36
CA PRO A 184 -5.18 -8.26 -2.55
C PRO A 184 -5.97 -7.94 -1.28
N ILE A 185 -7.27 -7.66 -1.42
CA ILE A 185 -8.16 -7.47 -0.27
C ILE A 185 -8.13 -8.67 0.68
N ASN A 186 -7.86 -8.39 1.94
CA ASN A 186 -7.88 -9.38 3.02
C ASN A 186 -9.31 -9.69 3.46
N ILE A 187 -9.77 -10.92 3.22
CA ILE A 187 -11.09 -11.40 3.66
C ILE A 187 -10.90 -12.64 4.51
N ALA A 188 -11.38 -12.57 5.74
CA ALA A 188 -11.36 -13.70 6.66
C ALA A 188 -12.28 -14.82 6.16
N PRO A 189 -11.86 -16.10 6.26
CA PRO A 189 -12.73 -17.22 5.95
C PRO A 189 -13.89 -17.29 6.94
N GLU A 190 -14.95 -18.01 6.58
CA GLU A 190 -16.12 -18.18 7.44
C GLU A 190 -15.75 -18.73 8.82
N GLY A 191 -16.32 -18.13 9.88
CA GLY A 191 -16.02 -18.48 11.26
C GLY A 191 -14.77 -17.83 11.84
N VAL A 192 -14.02 -17.04 11.05
CA VAL A 192 -12.92 -16.20 11.51
C VAL A 192 -13.37 -14.75 11.54
N GLU A 193 -13.01 -14.03 12.61
CA GLU A 193 -13.29 -12.60 12.73
C GLU A 193 -12.54 -11.81 11.64
N GLN A 194 -13.22 -10.82 11.06
CA GLN A 194 -12.68 -10.04 9.95
C GLN A 194 -11.58 -9.09 10.44
N GLY A 195 -10.37 -9.30 9.93
CA GLY A 195 -9.23 -8.39 10.07
C GLY A 195 -9.41 -7.09 9.27
N ASN A 196 -8.34 -6.29 9.18
CA ASN A 196 -8.34 -5.14 8.27
C ASN A 196 -8.38 -5.65 6.82
N TYR A 197 -9.22 -5.04 5.99
CA TYR A 197 -9.31 -5.31 4.55
C TYR A 197 -8.04 -4.90 3.79
N PHE A 198 -7.42 -3.77 4.19
CA PHE A 198 -6.18 -3.23 3.62
C PHE A 198 -5.31 -2.61 4.72
N PRO A 199 -4.00 -2.43 4.52
CA PRO A 199 -3.15 -1.70 5.46
C PRO A 199 -3.56 -0.23 5.55
N THR A 200 -3.53 0.32 6.77
CA THR A 200 -3.87 1.74 7.05
C THR A 200 -2.73 2.50 7.72
N VAL A 201 -1.52 1.98 7.67
CA VAL A 201 -0.28 2.62 8.13
C VAL A 201 0.89 2.07 7.31
N PRO A 202 2.01 2.80 7.15
CA PRO A 202 3.25 2.24 6.61
C PRO A 202 3.69 0.97 7.36
N GLY A 203 4.19 -0.03 6.62
CA GLY A 203 4.68 -1.30 7.15
C GLY A 203 6.09 -1.21 7.72
N PHE A 204 6.57 -2.32 8.27
CA PHE A 204 7.92 -2.40 8.87
C PHE A 204 9.03 -2.00 7.88
N TYR A 205 8.94 -2.49 6.64
CA TYR A 205 9.91 -2.15 5.59
C TYR A 205 9.84 -0.67 5.22
N ASP A 206 8.64 -0.09 5.10
CA ASP A 206 8.48 1.32 4.74
C ASP A 206 9.11 2.23 5.79
N ILE A 207 8.83 1.95 7.07
CA ILE A 207 9.41 2.67 8.20
C ILE A 207 10.93 2.54 8.20
N TRP A 208 11.46 1.33 7.97
CA TRP A 208 12.90 1.09 7.90
C TRP A 208 13.57 1.83 6.74
N ALA A 209 12.95 1.82 5.56
CA ALA A 209 13.46 2.50 4.37
C ALA A 209 13.43 4.03 4.53
N ILE A 210 12.36 4.60 5.11
CA ILE A 210 12.29 6.03 5.43
C ILE A 210 13.34 6.40 6.49
N THR A 211 13.50 5.60 7.54
CA THR A 211 14.54 5.82 8.56
C THR A 211 15.93 5.84 7.91
N PHE A 212 16.20 4.92 6.98
CA PHE A 212 17.48 4.89 6.27
C PHE A 212 17.67 6.11 5.35
N GLY A 213 16.64 6.50 4.62
CA GLY A 213 16.70 7.57 3.62
C GLY A 213 16.66 8.98 4.19
N TYR A 214 16.04 9.17 5.35
CA TYR A 214 15.69 10.51 5.84
C TYR A 214 16.30 10.87 7.20
N THR A 215 16.80 9.93 8.01
CA THR A 215 17.46 10.30 9.28
C THR A 215 18.70 11.17 9.02
N PRO A 216 18.77 12.38 9.58
CA PRO A 216 19.88 13.30 9.33
C PRO A 216 21.14 12.89 10.07
N ASP A 217 22.29 13.29 9.54
CA ASP A 217 23.62 13.16 10.19
C ASP A 217 23.98 11.73 10.65
N MET A 218 23.35 10.69 10.09
CA MET A 218 23.59 9.29 10.47
C MET A 218 25.05 8.91 10.25
N THR A 219 25.72 8.47 11.32
CA THR A 219 27.09 7.98 11.28
C THR A 219 27.20 6.71 10.43
N GLU A 220 28.41 6.39 9.97
CA GLU A 220 28.65 5.16 9.21
C GLU A 220 28.29 3.91 10.03
N GLU A 221 28.57 3.91 11.34
CA GLU A 221 28.24 2.80 12.23
C GLU A 221 26.72 2.62 12.38
N GLU A 222 25.97 3.69 12.64
CA GLU A 222 24.50 3.65 12.72
C GLU A 222 23.88 3.17 11.41
N ARG A 223 24.40 3.65 10.27
CA ARG A 223 23.97 3.24 8.93
C ARG A 223 24.19 1.75 8.72
N ASN A 224 25.37 1.25 9.04
CA ASN A 224 25.71 -0.16 8.89
C ASN A 224 24.85 -1.05 9.80
N ASN A 225 24.61 -0.63 11.04
CA ASN A 225 23.73 -1.33 11.98
C ASN A 225 22.27 -1.36 11.50
N LEU A 226 21.78 -0.27 10.90
CA LEU A 226 20.45 -0.21 10.31
C LEU A 226 20.33 -1.13 9.10
N LEU A 227 21.29 -1.08 8.18
CA LEU A 227 21.33 -1.92 6.99
C LEU A 227 21.47 -3.41 7.31
N ALA A 228 22.18 -3.76 8.38
CA ALA A 228 22.35 -5.14 8.82
C ALA A 228 21.03 -5.84 9.17
N GLN A 229 19.95 -5.08 9.40
CA GLN A 229 18.61 -5.60 9.68
C GLN A 229 17.92 -6.18 8.44
N SER A 230 18.46 -6.01 7.24
CA SER A 230 17.85 -6.44 5.96
C SER A 230 17.49 -7.93 5.88
N THR A 231 17.98 -8.77 6.79
CA THR A 231 17.65 -10.20 6.86
C THR A 231 16.44 -10.53 7.74
N LYS A 232 15.87 -9.54 8.43
CA LYS A 232 14.65 -9.72 9.22
C LYS A 232 13.47 -10.04 8.29
N PRO A 233 12.61 -11.03 8.62
CA PRO A 233 11.46 -11.39 7.78
C PRO A 233 10.55 -10.21 7.45
N GLU A 234 10.32 -9.30 8.40
CA GLU A 234 9.48 -8.11 8.22
C GLU A 234 10.09 -7.04 7.29
N LEU A 235 11.37 -7.16 6.96
CA LEU A 235 12.11 -6.25 6.07
C LEU A 235 12.46 -6.89 4.73
N ILE A 236 11.87 -8.04 4.40
CA ILE A 236 12.08 -8.72 3.13
C ILE A 236 11.74 -7.81 1.95
N PHE A 237 12.55 -7.86 0.90
CA PHE A 237 12.43 -6.95 -0.24
C PHE A 237 12.53 -7.67 -1.59
N GLY A 238 11.62 -7.35 -2.51
CA GLY A 238 11.68 -7.77 -3.91
C GLY A 238 10.95 -6.80 -4.85
N THR A 239 11.63 -6.38 -5.92
CA THR A 239 11.12 -5.35 -6.85
C THR A 239 10.48 -5.96 -8.10
N ASP A 240 9.98 -5.10 -8.98
CA ASP A 240 9.46 -5.44 -10.31
C ASP A 240 10.40 -6.33 -11.13
N ASP A 241 11.70 -6.04 -11.10
CA ASP A 241 12.71 -6.78 -11.88
C ASP A 241 12.79 -8.25 -11.47
N ASP A 242 12.54 -8.52 -10.18
CA ASP A 242 12.57 -9.85 -9.60
C ASP A 242 11.17 -10.49 -9.54
N ALA A 243 10.11 -9.79 -9.96
CA ALA A 243 8.73 -10.21 -9.74
C ALA A 243 8.39 -11.43 -10.61
N MET A 244 7.89 -12.50 -9.97
CA MET A 244 7.44 -13.70 -10.65
C MET A 244 6.03 -13.49 -11.19
N GLY A 245 5.95 -12.89 -12.40
CA GLY A 245 4.69 -12.52 -13.03
C GLY A 245 4.02 -13.62 -13.86
N SER A 246 4.72 -14.71 -14.17
CA SER A 246 4.19 -15.86 -14.93
C SER A 246 5.14 -17.05 -14.82
N PRO A 247 4.68 -18.30 -15.04
CA PRO A 247 5.56 -19.46 -15.12
C PRO A 247 6.75 -19.22 -16.08
N GLY A 248 7.96 -19.53 -15.62
CA GLY A 248 9.20 -19.35 -16.39
C GLY A 248 9.78 -17.93 -16.44
N ARG A 249 9.17 -16.93 -15.76
CA ARG A 249 9.75 -15.60 -15.55
C ARG A 249 10.17 -15.42 -14.11
N ASN A 250 11.45 -15.10 -13.87
CA ASN A 250 12.04 -15.09 -12.52
C ASN A 250 11.83 -16.42 -11.79
N THR A 251 12.36 -16.55 -10.57
CA THR A 251 12.37 -17.85 -9.88
C THR A 251 11.88 -17.82 -8.45
N ASP A 252 11.91 -16.68 -7.75
CA ASP A 252 11.50 -16.62 -6.34
C ASP A 252 9.99 -16.41 -6.24
N PRO A 253 9.21 -17.44 -5.84
CA PRO A 253 7.76 -17.34 -5.82
C PRO A 253 7.23 -16.50 -4.66
N ARG A 254 8.10 -16.05 -3.74
CA ARG A 254 7.75 -15.10 -2.69
C ARG A 254 7.62 -13.67 -3.22
N ASN A 255 8.15 -13.39 -4.41
CA ASN A 255 8.11 -12.06 -5.02
C ASN A 255 7.03 -12.01 -6.10
N LYS A 256 5.77 -12.06 -5.70
CA LYS A 256 4.64 -12.19 -6.62
C LYS A 256 3.64 -11.08 -6.34
N ARG A 257 3.10 -10.49 -7.40
CA ARG A 257 2.00 -9.52 -7.29
C ARG A 257 0.68 -10.23 -7.00
N TYR A 258 -0.20 -9.56 -6.27
CA TYR A 258 -1.56 -10.04 -5.98
C TYR A 258 -1.55 -11.40 -5.27
N ASP A 259 -0.67 -11.56 -4.29
CA ASP A 259 -0.65 -12.70 -3.39
C ASP A 259 -0.65 -12.24 -1.93
N MET A 260 -0.78 -13.20 -1.02
CA MET A 260 -0.89 -12.97 0.41
C MET A 260 -0.55 -14.27 1.13
N SER A 261 0.04 -14.17 2.32
CA SER A 261 0.45 -15.26 3.22
C SER A 261 1.78 -15.93 2.90
N LYS A 262 2.55 -16.21 3.96
CA LYS A 262 3.76 -17.08 3.92
C LYS A 262 3.45 -18.57 3.75
N ASP A 263 2.18 -18.95 3.82
CA ASP A 263 1.65 -20.24 3.38
C ASP A 263 0.59 -20.00 2.28
N PRO A 264 1.03 -19.87 1.01
CA PRO A 264 0.14 -19.52 -0.09
C PRO A 264 -0.82 -20.65 -0.47
N ILE A 265 -0.51 -21.91 -0.12
CA ILE A 265 -1.37 -23.06 -0.46
C ILE A 265 -2.60 -23.04 0.43
N THR A 266 -2.40 -22.98 1.75
CA THR A 266 -3.51 -22.93 2.71
C THR A 266 -4.37 -21.69 2.50
N TYR A 267 -3.72 -20.53 2.30
CA TYR A 267 -4.43 -19.28 2.01
C TYR A 267 -5.27 -19.37 0.73
N THR A 268 -4.73 -19.95 -0.34
CA THR A 268 -5.46 -20.10 -1.61
C THR A 268 -6.70 -20.97 -1.45
N VAL A 269 -6.63 -22.07 -0.69
CA VAL A 269 -7.79 -22.93 -0.43
C VAL A 269 -8.90 -22.14 0.27
N GLN A 270 -8.57 -21.44 1.35
CA GLN A 270 -9.51 -20.60 2.11
C GLN A 270 -10.10 -19.49 1.24
N ARG A 271 -9.26 -18.86 0.42
CA ARG A 271 -9.65 -17.79 -0.48
C ARG A 271 -10.62 -18.25 -1.56
N ILE A 272 -10.39 -19.42 -2.17
CA ILE A 272 -11.30 -20.01 -3.15
C ILE A 272 -12.66 -20.30 -2.53
N GLN A 273 -12.69 -20.90 -1.33
CA GLN A 273 -13.93 -21.19 -0.60
C GLN A 273 -14.72 -19.90 -0.32
N THR A 274 -14.04 -18.86 0.15
CA THR A 274 -14.63 -17.55 0.43
C THR A 274 -15.20 -16.90 -0.84
N ILE A 275 -14.46 -16.96 -1.94
CA ILE A 275 -14.92 -16.43 -3.23
C ILE A 275 -16.12 -17.22 -3.77
N ASP A 276 -16.09 -18.55 -3.71
CA ASP A 276 -17.19 -19.38 -4.23
C ASP A 276 -18.49 -19.15 -3.47
N LYS A 277 -18.40 -18.98 -2.15
CA LYS A 277 -19.55 -18.58 -1.34
C LYS A 277 -20.06 -17.19 -1.74
N LYS A 278 -19.17 -16.19 -1.84
CA LYS A 278 -19.56 -14.84 -2.23
C LYS A 278 -20.19 -14.79 -3.63
N ILE A 279 -19.69 -15.58 -4.58
CA ILE A 279 -20.26 -15.73 -5.93
C ILE A 279 -21.72 -16.20 -5.86
N ALA A 280 -22.03 -17.16 -4.98
CA ALA A 280 -23.40 -17.67 -4.82
C ALA A 280 -24.36 -16.62 -4.23
N GLU A 281 -23.84 -15.65 -3.46
CA GLU A 281 -24.62 -14.56 -2.86
C GLU A 281 -24.83 -13.37 -3.83
N LEU A 282 -24.04 -13.24 -4.91
CA LEU A 282 -24.13 -12.09 -5.82
C LEU A 282 -25.53 -11.84 -6.39
N PRO A 283 -26.32 -12.85 -6.81
CA PRO A 283 -27.67 -12.59 -7.28
C PRO A 283 -28.48 -11.82 -6.23
N GLU A 284 -28.47 -12.24 -4.97
CA GLU A 284 -29.19 -11.55 -3.89
C GLU A 284 -28.66 -10.13 -3.64
N ILE A 285 -27.34 -9.93 -3.70
CA ILE A 285 -26.71 -8.61 -3.47
C ILE A 285 -27.04 -7.59 -4.58
N PHE A 286 -27.26 -8.06 -5.81
CA PHE A 286 -27.43 -7.18 -6.99
C PHE A 286 -28.82 -7.27 -7.64
N ASP A 287 -29.74 -8.09 -7.13
CA ASP A 287 -31.11 -8.24 -7.66
C ASP A 287 -31.99 -7.07 -7.18
N GLU A 288 -31.81 -5.93 -7.84
CA GLU A 288 -32.61 -4.72 -7.63
C GLU A 288 -33.57 -4.51 -8.82
N PRO A 289 -34.91 -4.47 -8.59
CA PRO A 289 -35.88 -4.24 -9.65
C PRO A 289 -35.61 -2.93 -10.40
N GLY A 290 -35.39 -3.03 -11.72
CA GLY A 290 -35.08 -1.88 -12.58
C GLY A 290 -33.59 -1.65 -12.85
N SER A 291 -32.70 -2.37 -12.16
CA SER A 291 -31.25 -2.34 -12.40
C SER A 291 -30.82 -3.30 -13.52
N THR A 292 -29.66 -3.04 -14.13
CA THR A 292 -29.06 -3.96 -15.12
C THR A 292 -28.14 -4.97 -14.44
N TYR A 293 -27.92 -6.13 -15.07
CA TYR A 293 -26.96 -7.13 -14.60
C TYR A 293 -25.48 -6.76 -14.83
N SER A 294 -25.18 -5.54 -15.29
CA SER A 294 -23.81 -5.11 -15.60
C SER A 294 -22.91 -5.13 -14.37
N GLU A 295 -23.41 -4.67 -13.22
CA GLU A 295 -22.65 -4.65 -11.97
C GLU A 295 -22.43 -6.06 -11.41
N LEU A 296 -23.46 -6.91 -11.45
CA LEU A 296 -23.37 -8.33 -11.08
C LEU A 296 -22.32 -9.03 -11.94
N LYS A 297 -22.42 -8.92 -13.27
CA LYS A 297 -21.48 -9.56 -14.20
C LYS A 297 -20.05 -9.07 -13.96
N GLY A 298 -19.85 -7.76 -13.82
CA GLY A 298 -18.52 -7.20 -13.57
C GLY A 298 -17.91 -7.67 -12.24
N THR A 299 -18.73 -7.82 -11.20
CA THR A 299 -18.32 -8.35 -9.89
C THR A 299 -17.98 -9.83 -9.98
N PHE A 300 -18.82 -10.63 -10.63
CA PHE A 300 -18.58 -12.05 -10.89
C PHE A 300 -17.26 -12.26 -11.65
N ASP A 301 -17.06 -11.55 -12.76
CA ASP A 301 -15.85 -11.65 -13.58
C ASP A 301 -14.60 -11.27 -12.79
N SER A 302 -14.70 -10.28 -11.88
CA SER A 302 -13.60 -9.90 -11.00
C SER A 302 -13.25 -10.99 -9.99
N LEU A 303 -14.24 -11.59 -9.33
CA LEU A 303 -14.04 -12.67 -8.36
C LEU A 303 -13.47 -13.93 -9.02
N VAL A 304 -13.94 -14.29 -10.21
CA VAL A 304 -13.40 -15.42 -10.99
C VAL A 304 -11.95 -15.18 -11.38
N ARG A 305 -11.60 -13.96 -11.82
CA ARG A 305 -10.21 -13.59 -12.11
C ARG A 305 -9.32 -13.67 -10.86
N ASP A 306 -9.83 -13.28 -9.70
CA ASP A 306 -9.09 -13.40 -8.43
C ASP A 306 -8.81 -14.87 -8.09
N LYS A 307 -9.75 -15.80 -8.31
CA LYS A 307 -9.46 -17.24 -8.17
C LYS A 307 -8.26 -17.68 -9.01
N GLY A 308 -8.23 -17.25 -10.28
CA GLY A 308 -7.12 -17.54 -11.20
C GLY A 308 -5.78 -17.06 -10.64
N ARG A 309 -5.72 -15.82 -10.14
CA ARG A 309 -4.49 -15.23 -9.55
C ARG A 309 -3.95 -16.02 -8.36
N PHE A 310 -4.82 -16.53 -7.48
CA PHE A 310 -4.40 -17.34 -6.33
C PHE A 310 -4.00 -18.76 -6.74
N LEU A 311 -4.68 -19.38 -7.71
CA LEU A 311 -4.26 -20.66 -8.28
C LEU A 311 -2.87 -20.56 -8.94
N GLU A 312 -2.58 -19.43 -9.60
CA GLU A 312 -1.24 -19.13 -10.11
C GLU A 312 -0.20 -19.04 -8.97
N SER A 313 -0.54 -18.43 -7.82
CA SER A 313 0.35 -18.38 -6.64
C SER A 313 0.76 -19.78 -6.17
N VAL A 314 -0.13 -20.77 -6.26
CA VAL A 314 0.17 -22.16 -5.93
C VAL A 314 1.04 -22.81 -7.00
N ALA A 315 0.70 -22.60 -8.28
CA ALA A 315 1.42 -23.22 -9.39
C ALA A 315 2.90 -22.82 -9.42
N ILE A 316 3.22 -21.56 -9.13
CA ILE A 316 4.61 -21.06 -9.17
C ILE A 316 5.50 -21.57 -8.03
N GLN A 317 4.92 -22.18 -6.98
CA GLN A 317 5.71 -22.84 -5.94
C GLN A 317 6.47 -24.05 -6.50
N ILE A 318 5.92 -24.70 -7.53
CA ILE A 318 6.55 -25.87 -8.15
C ILE A 318 7.73 -25.41 -9.00
N GLY A 319 8.93 -25.78 -8.57
CA GLY A 319 10.18 -25.37 -9.24
C GLY A 319 10.64 -23.95 -8.91
N GLY A 320 9.96 -23.26 -7.99
CA GLY A 320 10.41 -21.99 -7.45
C GLY A 320 11.73 -22.12 -6.69
N VAL A 321 12.59 -21.11 -6.77
CA VAL A 321 13.88 -21.03 -6.10
C VAL A 321 13.92 -19.76 -5.26
N TYR A 322 14.01 -19.94 -3.94
CA TYR A 322 14.11 -18.82 -3.00
C TYR A 322 15.48 -18.14 -3.15
N SER A 323 15.45 -16.83 -3.36
CA SER A 323 16.65 -16.00 -3.46
C SER A 323 16.73 -15.03 -2.30
N ASN A 324 17.84 -15.08 -1.56
CA ASN A 324 18.14 -14.18 -0.46
C ASN A 324 19.38 -13.35 -0.82
N ARG A 325 19.31 -12.03 -0.57
CA ARG A 325 20.42 -11.10 -0.82
C ARG A 325 21.15 -10.83 0.50
N LEU A 326 22.07 -11.72 0.85
CA LEU A 326 22.86 -11.64 2.08
C LEU A 326 24.23 -11.03 1.79
N VAL A 327 24.74 -10.23 2.73
CA VAL A 327 26.15 -9.81 2.73
C VAL A 327 26.95 -10.65 3.74
N VAL A 328 28.28 -10.67 3.58
CA VAL A 328 29.19 -11.43 4.47
C VAL A 328 28.94 -11.06 5.93
N GLY A 329 28.70 -12.07 6.77
CA GLY A 329 28.44 -11.89 8.21
C GLY A 329 26.96 -11.87 8.59
N GLN A 330 26.04 -11.85 7.62
CA GLN A 330 24.61 -12.03 7.87
C GLN A 330 24.22 -13.52 7.81
N ASN A 331 23.32 -13.94 8.69
CA ASN A 331 22.72 -15.27 8.68
C ASN A 331 21.28 -15.20 8.16
N GLU A 332 20.84 -16.26 7.47
CA GLU A 332 19.41 -16.49 7.26
C GLU A 332 18.74 -16.69 8.63
N LYS A 333 17.62 -16.00 8.87
CA LYS A 333 16.80 -16.17 10.07
C LYS A 333 15.51 -16.89 9.73
#